data_AF-A0A8T6VAL1-F1
#
_entry.id   AF-A0A8T6VAL1-F1
#
_cell.length_a   1.000
_cell.length_b   1.000
_cell.length_c   1.000
_cell.angle_alpha   90.00
_cell.angle_beta   90.00
_cell.angle_gamma   90.00
#
_symmetry.space_group_name_H-M   'P 1'
#
loop_
_entity.id
_entity.type
_entity.pdbx_description
1 polymer ?
#
loop_
_entity_poly.entity_id
_entity_poly.type
_entity_poly.pdbx_seq_one_letter_code
_entity_poly.pdbx_strand_id
1 'polypeptide(L)' 'NYQWYIELRKFGPVPHAGFGLGLERLIMWVCKLDHIRDAIPFPRTLTRIYP' A
#
# COMPACT_ATOMS: atom_id res chain seq x y z
N ASN A 1 -12.06 18.11 1.84
CA ASN A 1 -13.08 17.84 0.81
C ASN A 1 -13.22 16.33 0.63
N TYR A 2 -14.20 15.71 1.29
CA TYR A 2 -14.47 14.26 1.24
C TYR A 2 -15.96 13.97 0.96
N GLN A 3 -16.71 14.99 0.50
CA GLN A 3 -18.17 14.90 0.38
C GLN A 3 -18.57 13.72 -0.51
N TRP A 4 -17.92 13.58 -1.67
CA TRP A 4 -18.15 12.48 -2.62
C TRP A 4 -18.06 11.08 -1.98
N TYR A 5 -17.13 10.88 -1.04
CA TYR A 5 -16.92 9.57 -0.40
C TYR A 5 -18.01 9.27 0.63
N ILE A 6 -18.50 10.30 1.32
CA ILE A 6 -19.57 10.18 2.31
C ILE A 6 -20.92 9.96 1.61
N GLU A 7 -21.16 10.62 0.47
CA GLU A 7 -22.38 10.41 -0.35
C GLU A 7 -22.57 8.93 -0.74
N LEU A 8 -21.49 8.17 -0.96
CA LEU A 8 -21.54 6.74 -1.28
C LEU A 8 -22.22 5.90 -0.19
N ARG A 9 -22.21 6.35 1.07
CA ARG A 9 -22.83 5.64 2.19
C ARG A 9 -24.30 5.99 2.41
N LYS A 10 -24.88 6.94 1.65
CA LYS A 10 -26.25 7.42 1.88
C LYS A 10 -27.33 6.45 1.41
N PHE A 11 -27.08 5.70 0.34
CA PHE A 11 -28.09 4.83 -0.28
C PHE A 11 -27.78 3.35 -0.01
N GLY A 12 -27.91 2.93 1.25
CA GLY A 12 -27.85 1.52 1.65
C GLY A 12 -26.48 0.86 1.47
N PRO A 13 -25.47 1.21 2.28
CA PRO A 13 -24.17 0.58 2.20
C PRO A 13 -24.28 -0.87 2.68
N VAL A 14 -23.76 -1.81 1.88
CA VAL A 14 -23.59 -3.20 2.33
C VAL A 14 -22.47 -3.27 3.37
N PRO A 15 -22.56 -4.15 4.38
CA PRO A 15 -21.42 -4.45 5.25
C PRO A 15 -20.23 -4.89 4.42
N HIS A 16 -19.13 -4.16 4.50
CA HIS A 16 -17.91 -4.42 3.73
C HIS A 16 -16.71 -4.47 4.67
N ALA A 17 -15.73 -5.27 4.29
CA ALA A 17 -14.42 -5.33 4.90
C ALA A 17 -13.36 -5.17 3.80
N GLY A 18 -12.16 -4.78 4.19
CA GLY A 18 -11.01 -4.68 3.27
C GLY A 18 -9.74 -5.03 4.01
N PHE A 19 -8.73 -5.44 3.26
CA PHE A 19 -7.38 -5.62 3.77
C PHE A 19 -6.40 -4.90 2.84
N GLY A 20 -5.23 -4.56 3.38
CA GLY A 20 -4.12 -4.00 2.62
C GLY A 20 -2.90 -4.91 2.76
N LEU A 21 -2.15 -5.03 1.67
CA LEU A 21 -0.89 -5.78 1.65
C LEU A 21 0.15 -4.97 0.89
N GLY A 22 1.31 -4.75 1.52
CA GLY A 22 2.45 -4.15 0.84
C GLY A 22 3.21 -5.22 0.07
N LEU A 23 3.26 -5.11 -1.26
CA LEU A 23 3.89 -6.11 -2.13
C LEU A 23 5.37 -6.30 -1.80
N GLU A 24 6.10 -5.20 -1.61
CA GLU A 24 7.52 -5.20 -1.29
C GLU A 24 7.79 -5.84 0.07
N ARG A 25 6.88 -5.65 1.03
CA ARG A 25 6.94 -6.30 2.35
C ARG A 25 6.61 -7.79 2.29
N LEU A 26 5.64 -8.18 1.45
CA LEU A 26 5.35 -9.59 1.20
C LEU A 26 6.58 -10.28 0.61
N ILE A 27 7.21 -9.68 -0.40
CA ILE A 27 8.42 -10.22 -1.04
C ILE A 27 9.57 -10.32 -0.02
N MET A 28 9.82 -9.26 0.75
CA MET A 28 10.83 -9.26 1.81
C MET A 28 10.62 -10.42 2.79
N TRP A 29 9.37 -10.70 3.18
CA TRP A 29 9.04 -11.80 4.09
C TRP A 29 9.23 -13.18 3.43
N VAL A 30 8.69 -13.40 2.24
CA VAL A 30 8.79 -14.69 1.52
C VAL A 30 10.24 -15.02 1.19
N CYS A 31 11.01 -14.03 0.74
CA CYS A 31 12.41 -14.19 0.35
C CYS A 31 13.40 -14.04 1.53
N LYS A 32 12.92 -13.78 2.75
CA LYS A 32 13.75 -13.56 3.96
C LYS A 32 14.83 -12.50 3.76
N LEU A 33 14.48 -11.37 3.17
CA LEU A 33 15.40 -10.25 2.95
C LEU A 33 15.50 -9.40 4.22
N ASP A 34 16.70 -8.94 4.55
CA ASP A 34 16.95 -8.12 5.74
C ASP A 34 16.39 -6.69 5.58
N HIS A 35 16.35 -6.16 4.35
CA HIS A 35 15.87 -4.81 4.07
C HIS A 35 14.88 -4.77 2.89
N ILE A 36 13.82 -3.99 3.02
CA ILE A 36 12.78 -3.80 1.97
C ILE A 36 13.33 -3.24 0.64
N ARG A 37 14.55 -2.68 0.66
CA ARG A 37 15.16 -2.08 -0.54
C ARG A 37 15.60 -3.17 -1.52
N ASP A 38 15.93 -4.34 -0.99
CA ASP A 38 16.37 -5.49 -1.78
C ASP A 38 15.19 -6.14 -2.52
N ALA A 39 13.95 -5.80 -2.11
CA ALA A 39 12.72 -6.19 -2.78
C ALA A 39 12.28 -5.20 -3.89
N ILE A 40 13.00 -4.08 -4.09
CA ILE A 40 12.60 -2.99 -5.00
C ILE A 40 13.74 -2.67 -5.98
N PRO A 41 13.52 -2.77 -7.32
CA PRO A 41 14.57 -2.46 -8.29
C PRO A 41 15.10 -1.01 -8.23
N PHE A 42 14.21 -0.05 -8.01
CA PHE A 42 14.54 1.38 -7.91
C PHE A 42 13.93 1.98 -6.63
N PRO A 43 14.55 1.77 -5.45
CA PRO A 43 13.97 2.16 -4.18
C PRO A 43 13.92 3.69 -4.05
N ARG A 44 12.71 4.23 -3.81
CA ARG A 44 12.51 5.63 -3.48
C ARG A 44 12.70 5.84 -1.98
N THR A 45 13.59 6.75 -1.62
CA THR A 45 13.83 7.14 -0.23
C THR A 45 13.95 8.66 -0.15
N LEU A 46 13.88 9.23 1.06
CA LEU A 46 14.05 10.67 1.26
C LEU A 46 15.37 11.20 0.65
N THR A 47 16.41 10.38 0.61
CA THR A 47 17.74 10.72 0.08
C THR A 47 17.97 10.26 -1.37
N ARG A 48 17.06 9.47 -1.97
CA ARG A 48 17.20 8.95 -3.34
C ARG A 48 15.88 9.05 -4.11
N ILE A 49 15.83 10.02 -5.05
CA ILE A 49 14.63 10.37 -5.84
C ILE A 49 14.77 9.99 -7.31
N TYR A 50 15.98 9.76 -7.83
CA TYR A 50 16.24 9.34 -9.21
C TYR A 50 17.05 8.03 -9.22
N PRO A 51 16.89 7.18 -10.27
CA PRO A 51 17.71 5.99 -10.43
C PRO A 51 19.20 6.33 -10.42
#